data_AF-A0A7V4M034-F1
#
_entry.id   AF-A0A7V4M034-F1
#
_cell.length_a   1.000
_cell.length_b   1.000
_cell.length_c   1.000
_cell.angle_alpha   90.00
_cell.angle_beta   90.00
_cell.angle_gamma   90.00
#
_symmetry.space_group_name_H-M   'P 1'
#
loop_
_entity.id
_entity.type
_entity.pdbx_description
1 polymer ?
#
loop_
_entity_poly.entity_id
_entity_poly.type
_entity_poly.pdbx_seq_one_letter_code
_entity_poly.pdbx_strand_id
1 'polypeptide(L)'
;MKTIFAVAGLLAIVETGLCDVRIHFPLQRKVYQTNERIDLSVHRRADQGGLSAGELVLNIIGGDGSAMEYVFAARPAAGGVATEHLSINARLLRPGRYTIEAKVDGTNAAETIEVFSHLRGSAYRLIGWGARARNEQWWPAGEDNIGYNLVMQNFTRDQIEHLIRAGVDSMSCCVMSGGHQMDLRMECDWSDPNVIMRGGTRRAVNRAFQERINPTAVGVHFYDEPGLTWWEDPETKQTVPHMVPAQVAAYRGAFGAQPLRYNQVDPANPEHVRRWAEWARWKLGFMDAAWKDAKFGVVWTRPDFLSLTQSQYGWTAFTDGYYFNVVRSLPVISGHGGYHDFWLNLFNPSFFLEMALARDMSKPCWYLPCWYENTTSDQLRLEHN
;
A
#
# COMPACT_ATOMS: atom_id res chain seq x y z
N MET A 1 6.79 -40.10 83.35
CA MET A 1 6.69 -38.68 82.94
C MET A 1 7.75 -38.47 81.87
N LYS A 2 7.40 -38.48 80.57
CA LYS A 2 6.95 -37.32 79.75
C LYS A 2 7.99 -36.18 79.86
N THR A 3 8.66 -35.71 78.80
CA THR A 3 8.09 -35.32 77.49
C THR A 3 9.20 -35.25 76.43
N ILE A 4 8.96 -35.80 75.24
CA ILE A 4 9.75 -35.57 74.02
C ILE A 4 9.17 -34.33 73.34
N PHE A 5 9.99 -33.30 73.10
CA PHE A 5 9.59 -32.14 72.30
C PHE A 5 9.69 -32.51 70.81
N ALA A 6 8.54 -32.68 70.17
CA ALA A 6 8.44 -32.69 68.70
C ALA A 6 8.45 -31.24 68.20
N VAL A 7 9.52 -30.84 67.52
CA VAL A 7 9.56 -29.59 66.76
C VAL A 7 8.87 -29.86 65.43
N ALA A 8 7.59 -29.50 65.35
CA ALA A 8 6.87 -29.44 64.09
C ALA A 8 7.36 -28.22 63.31
N GLY A 9 8.23 -28.44 62.33
CA GLY A 9 8.57 -27.43 61.34
C GLY A 9 7.32 -27.12 60.51
N LEU A 10 6.78 -25.91 60.67
CA LEU A 10 5.84 -25.33 59.71
C LEU A 10 6.61 -25.14 58.40
N LEU A 11 6.44 -26.06 57.46
CA LEU A 11 6.63 -25.77 56.05
C LEU A 11 5.53 -24.76 55.68
N ALA A 12 5.90 -23.48 55.62
CA ALA A 12 5.10 -22.50 54.91
C ALA A 12 5.07 -22.95 53.45
N ILE A 13 3.98 -23.61 53.07
CA ILE A 13 3.56 -23.70 51.68
C ILE A 13 3.29 -22.25 51.31
N VAL A 14 4.28 -21.60 50.68
CA VAL A 14 4.01 -20.41 49.88
C VAL A 14 3.11 -20.95 48.77
N GLU A 15 1.79 -20.78 48.93
CA GLU A 15 0.90 -20.83 47.79
C GLU A 15 1.41 -19.76 46.83
N THR A 16 2.24 -20.18 45.87
CA THR A 16 2.50 -19.40 44.67
C THR A 16 1.14 -19.24 44.02
N GLY A 17 0.49 -18.12 44.27
CA GLY A 17 -0.74 -17.76 43.59
C GLY A 17 -0.53 -17.97 42.10
N LEU A 18 -1.45 -18.69 41.47
CA LEU A 18 -1.42 -18.97 40.04
C LEU A 18 -1.26 -17.63 39.30
N CYS A 19 -0.17 -17.49 38.55
CA CYS A 19 0.07 -16.33 37.70
C CYS A 19 -0.66 -16.55 36.37
N ASP A 20 -1.64 -15.72 36.04
CA ASP A 20 -2.23 -15.67 34.70
C ASP A 20 -1.20 -15.14 33.71
N VAL A 21 -0.95 -15.88 32.63
CA VAL A 21 0.01 -15.54 31.58
C VAL A 21 -0.74 -15.46 30.27
N ARG A 22 -0.53 -14.37 29.50
CA ARG A 22 -1.14 -14.18 28.19
C ARG A 22 -0.13 -13.65 27.19
N ILE A 23 -0.28 -14.07 25.93
CA ILE A 23 0.50 -13.55 24.81
C ILE A 23 -0.38 -12.60 24.00
N HIS A 24 0.10 -11.39 23.76
CA HIS A 24 -0.59 -10.40 22.95
C HIS A 24 0.28 -9.97 21.77
N PHE A 25 -0.34 -9.91 20.59
CA PHE A 25 0.29 -9.38 19.39
C PHE A 25 -0.26 -7.99 19.09
N PRO A 26 0.57 -7.05 18.59
CA PRO A 26 0.10 -5.76 18.12
C PRO A 26 -1.03 -5.92 17.10
N LEU A 27 -2.12 -5.19 17.31
CA LEU A 27 -3.34 -5.26 16.47
C LEU A 27 -3.99 -6.65 16.39
N GLN A 28 -3.63 -7.58 17.29
CA GLN A 28 -4.04 -8.98 17.26
C GLN A 28 -3.69 -9.74 15.96
N ARG A 29 -2.71 -9.23 15.19
CA ARG A 29 -2.26 -9.88 13.95
C ARG A 29 -1.63 -11.23 14.25
N LYS A 30 -1.92 -12.24 13.42
CA LYS A 30 -1.37 -13.60 13.51
C LYS A 30 -0.63 -14.03 12.25
N VAL A 31 -0.67 -13.23 11.20
CA VAL A 31 -0.02 -13.53 9.92
C VAL A 31 1.10 -12.55 9.61
N TYR A 32 2.25 -13.11 9.25
CA TYR A 32 3.50 -12.39 9.06
C TYR A 32 4.23 -12.86 7.79
N GLN A 33 5.16 -12.04 7.32
CA GLN A 33 6.10 -12.37 6.26
C GLN A 33 7.51 -12.57 6.81
N THR A 34 8.31 -13.36 6.11
CA THR A 34 9.70 -13.66 6.49
C THR A 34 10.65 -12.45 6.55
N ASN A 35 10.31 -11.29 5.99
CA ASN A 35 11.11 -10.06 6.12
C ASN A 35 10.71 -9.19 7.33
N GLU A 36 9.74 -9.63 8.13
CA GLU A 36 9.20 -8.84 9.24
C GLU A 36 9.92 -9.09 10.58
N ARG A 37 9.68 -8.16 11.51
CA ARG A 37 9.90 -8.35 12.95
C ARG A 37 8.53 -8.60 13.57
N ILE A 38 8.39 -9.71 14.27
CA ILE A 38 7.16 -10.12 14.94
C ILE A 38 7.27 -9.71 16.40
N ASP A 39 6.63 -8.61 16.76
CA ASP A 39 6.57 -8.15 18.14
C ASP A 39 5.44 -8.85 18.90
N LEU A 40 5.70 -9.22 20.15
CA LEU A 40 4.72 -9.81 21.05
C LEU A 40 4.94 -9.32 22.48
N SER A 41 3.89 -9.34 23.28
CA SER A 41 3.93 -8.98 24.69
C SER A 41 3.46 -10.16 25.52
N VAL A 42 4.26 -10.58 26.49
CA VAL A 42 3.85 -11.55 27.51
C VAL A 42 3.34 -10.74 28.70
N HIS A 43 2.05 -10.85 28.98
CA HIS A 43 1.41 -10.19 30.11
C HIS A 43 1.25 -11.20 31.24
N ARG A 44 1.77 -10.85 32.42
CA ARG A 44 1.72 -11.66 33.63
C ARG A 44 0.90 -10.95 34.69
N ARG A 45 0.00 -11.68 35.34
CA ARG A 45 -0.85 -11.16 36.41
C ARG A 45 -0.98 -12.18 37.54
N ALA A 46 -0.62 -11.77 38.75
CA ALA A 46 -0.94 -12.51 39.96
C ALA A 46 -2.28 -12.02 40.54
N ASP A 47 -3.10 -12.96 41.01
CA ASP A 47 -4.36 -12.62 41.69
C ASP A 47 -4.14 -12.07 43.11
N GLN A 48 -3.06 -12.48 43.76
CA GLN A 48 -2.64 -11.99 45.08
C GLN A 48 -1.12 -11.83 45.15
N GLY A 49 -0.65 -10.74 45.76
CA GLY A 49 0.77 -10.47 45.97
C GLY A 49 1.48 -9.85 44.75
N GLY A 50 2.82 -9.82 44.81
CA GLY A 50 3.68 -9.36 43.74
C GLY A 50 4.23 -10.51 42.90
N LEU A 51 4.61 -10.22 41.66
CA LEU A 51 5.36 -11.17 40.83
C LEU A 51 6.82 -11.19 41.27
N SER A 52 7.37 -12.40 41.41
CA SER A 52 8.79 -12.59 41.70
C SER A 52 9.64 -12.43 40.44
N ALA A 53 10.94 -12.22 40.63
CA ALA A 53 11.91 -12.37 39.54
C ALA A 53 12.00 -13.85 39.18
N GLY A 54 12.13 -14.15 37.89
CA GLY A 54 12.16 -15.53 37.41
C GLY A 54 12.67 -15.65 35.99
N GLU A 55 12.47 -16.82 35.40
CA GLU A 55 12.80 -17.11 34.00
C GLU A 55 11.52 -17.17 33.17
N LEU A 56 11.48 -16.37 32.10
CA LEU A 56 10.50 -16.45 31.04
C LEU A 56 11.10 -17.25 29.90
N VAL A 57 10.59 -18.46 29.69
CA VAL A 57 10.99 -19.34 28.58
C VAL A 57 10.02 -19.15 27.42
N LEU A 58 10.53 -18.75 26.26
CA LEU A 58 9.77 -18.64 25.03
C LEU A 58 10.15 -19.78 24.08
N ASN A 59 9.18 -20.63 23.76
CA ASN A 59 9.31 -21.68 22.76
C ASN A 59 8.64 -21.26 21.46
N ILE A 60 9.31 -21.53 20.33
CA ILE A 60 8.77 -21.37 18.98
C ILE A 60 8.81 -22.74 18.32
N ILE A 61 7.64 -23.32 18.10
CA ILE A 61 7.49 -24.69 17.60
C ILE A 61 6.86 -24.64 16.21
N GLY A 62 7.62 -25.03 15.18
CA GLY A 62 7.15 -25.12 13.81
C GLY A 62 6.33 -26.38 13.56
N GLY A 63 5.35 -26.30 12.67
CA GLY A 63 4.56 -27.45 12.23
C GLY A 63 5.37 -28.52 11.48
N ASP A 64 6.59 -28.19 11.04
CA ASP A 64 7.56 -29.12 10.45
C ASP A 64 8.41 -29.87 11.51
N GLY A 65 8.14 -29.65 12.80
CA GLY A 65 8.88 -30.23 13.91
C GLY A 65 10.12 -29.43 14.33
N SER A 66 10.41 -28.29 13.68
CA SER A 66 11.45 -27.38 14.14
C SER A 66 11.08 -26.77 15.50
N ALA A 67 12.06 -26.55 16.38
CA ALA A 67 11.85 -25.96 17.69
C ALA A 67 13.00 -25.02 18.05
N MET A 68 12.67 -23.90 18.66
CA MET A 68 13.64 -22.97 19.24
C MET A 68 13.19 -22.59 20.65
N GLU A 69 14.15 -22.49 21.56
CA GLU A 69 13.92 -22.09 22.96
C GLU A 69 14.79 -20.87 23.28
N TYR A 70 14.18 -19.90 23.97
CA TYR A 70 14.86 -18.70 24.45
C TYR A 70 14.49 -18.44 25.89
N VAL A 71 15.47 -18.10 26.72
CA VAL A 71 15.28 -17.80 28.14
C VAL A 71 15.57 -16.33 28.39
N PHE A 72 14.61 -15.64 29.01
CA PHE A 72 14.69 -14.23 29.37
C PHE A 72 14.50 -14.05 30.88
N ALA A 73 15.10 -13.00 31.44
CA ALA A 73 14.83 -12.61 32.81
C ALA A 73 13.43 -11.98 32.92
N ALA A 74 12.54 -12.63 33.66
CA ALA A 74 11.23 -12.10 34.03
C ALA A 74 11.38 -11.11 35.19
N ARG A 75 10.86 -9.90 35.03
CA ARG A 75 11.05 -8.84 36.03
C ARG A 75 10.09 -9.02 37.21
N PRO A 76 10.52 -8.76 38.46
CA PRO A 76 9.59 -8.72 39.58
C PRO A 76 8.63 -7.54 39.42
N ALA A 77 7.41 -7.67 39.95
CA ALA A 77 6.43 -6.59 39.95
C ALA A 77 5.60 -6.60 41.25
N ALA A 78 5.86 -5.63 42.12
CA ALA A 78 5.18 -5.51 43.41
C ALA A 78 3.65 -5.31 43.28
N GLY A 79 3.20 -4.70 42.19
CA GLY A 79 1.78 -4.50 41.89
C GLY A 79 1.08 -5.73 41.29
N GLY A 80 1.75 -6.88 41.22
CA GLY A 80 1.17 -8.13 40.71
C GLY A 80 0.95 -8.17 39.19
N VAL A 81 1.41 -7.17 38.44
CA VAL A 81 1.27 -7.09 36.98
C VAL A 81 2.60 -6.74 36.33
N ALA A 82 3.01 -7.51 35.33
CA ALA A 82 4.20 -7.26 34.53
C ALA A 82 3.91 -7.48 33.04
N THR A 83 4.67 -6.80 32.18
CA THR A 83 4.61 -7.03 30.73
C THR A 83 6.01 -7.05 30.15
N GLU A 84 6.35 -8.16 29.50
CA GLU A 84 7.60 -8.36 28.79
C GLU A 84 7.36 -8.18 27.28
N HIS A 85 8.02 -7.20 26.68
CA HIS A 85 7.97 -6.98 25.23
C HIS A 85 9.12 -7.70 24.55
N LEU A 86 8.79 -8.65 23.68
CA LEU A 86 9.73 -9.51 22.97
C LEU A 86 9.55 -9.34 21.46
N SER A 87 10.57 -9.71 20.70
CA SER A 87 10.54 -9.64 19.25
C SER A 87 11.20 -10.86 18.63
N ILE A 88 10.53 -11.44 17.65
CA ILE A 88 11.02 -12.56 16.85
C ILE A 88 11.41 -12.01 15.48
N ASN A 89 12.60 -12.37 14.99
CA ASN A 89 13.01 -12.06 13.63
C ASN A 89 12.46 -13.12 12.68
N ALA A 90 11.44 -12.78 11.87
CA ALA A 90 10.79 -13.74 10.98
C ALA A 90 11.74 -14.31 9.91
N ARG A 91 12.88 -13.66 9.66
CA ARG A 91 13.92 -14.15 8.73
C ARG A 91 14.55 -15.47 9.18
N LEU A 92 14.44 -15.81 10.46
CA LEU A 92 14.95 -17.06 11.02
C LEU A 92 13.92 -18.20 10.91
N LEU A 93 12.70 -17.89 10.47
CA LEU A 93 11.61 -18.84 10.33
C LEU A 93 11.44 -19.22 8.86
N ARG A 94 11.21 -20.50 8.59
CA ARG A 94 10.72 -20.94 7.27
C ARG A 94 9.25 -20.58 7.13
N PRO A 95 8.72 -20.36 5.91
CA PRO A 95 7.28 -20.24 5.72
C PRO A 95 6.55 -21.45 6.30
N GLY A 96 5.49 -21.22 7.06
CA GLY A 96 4.74 -22.26 7.76
C GLY A 96 3.99 -21.75 8.98
N ARG A 97 3.33 -22.69 9.68
CA ARG A 97 2.58 -22.43 10.91
C ARG A 97 3.45 -22.70 12.13
N TYR A 98 3.39 -21.81 13.12
CA TYR A 98 4.16 -21.90 14.36
C TYR A 98 3.27 -21.72 15.59
N THR A 99 3.58 -22.45 16.65
CA THR A 99 3.05 -22.24 17.99
C THR A 99 4.11 -21.50 18.82
N ILE A 100 3.72 -20.34 19.35
CA ILE A 100 4.50 -19.53 20.28
C ILE A 100 4.02 -19.84 21.68
N GLU A 101 4.88 -20.39 22.53
CA GLU A 101 4.56 -20.73 23.91
C GLU A 101 5.45 -19.92 24.86
N ALA A 102 4.85 -19.27 25.85
CA ALA A 102 5.53 -18.56 26.93
C ALA A 102 5.31 -19.32 28.24
N LYS A 103 6.38 -19.71 28.93
CA LYS A 103 6.36 -20.35 30.24
C LYS A 103 7.05 -19.48 31.27
N VAL A 104 6.40 -19.26 32.40
CA VAL A 104 6.91 -18.43 33.49
C VAL A 104 6.12 -18.75 34.76
N ASP A 105 6.78 -18.77 35.91
CA ASP A 105 6.13 -19.00 37.21
C ASP A 105 5.26 -20.27 37.24
N GLY A 106 5.69 -21.34 36.55
CA GLY A 106 4.99 -22.63 36.47
C GLY A 106 3.72 -22.63 35.60
N THR A 107 3.37 -21.51 34.98
CA THR A 107 2.21 -21.37 34.10
C THR A 107 2.66 -21.17 32.65
N ASN A 108 1.82 -21.56 31.69
CA ASN A 108 2.10 -21.37 30.27
C ASN A 108 0.94 -20.68 29.53
N ALA A 109 1.29 -20.00 28.44
CA ALA A 109 0.37 -19.47 27.46
C ALA A 109 0.86 -19.85 26.07
N ALA A 110 -0.05 -20.15 25.16
CA ALA A 110 0.29 -20.53 23.79
C ALA A 110 -0.59 -19.80 22.77
N GLU A 111 0.02 -19.38 21.68
CA GLU A 111 -0.63 -18.71 20.56
C GLU A 111 -0.11 -19.24 19.23
N THR A 112 -0.92 -19.21 18.18
CA THR A 112 -0.50 -19.64 16.84
C THR A 112 -0.24 -18.44 15.94
N ILE A 113 0.82 -18.50 15.13
CA ILE A 113 1.06 -17.58 14.03
C ILE A 113 1.31 -18.34 12.72
N GLU A 114 1.14 -17.65 11.61
CA GLU A 114 1.51 -18.12 10.28
C GLU A 114 2.54 -17.18 9.66
N VAL A 115 3.57 -17.76 9.04
CA VAL A 115 4.66 -17.03 8.38
C VAL A 115 4.67 -17.39 6.90
N PHE A 116 4.62 -16.39 6.04
CA PHE A 116 4.66 -16.53 4.58
C PHE A 116 5.97 -15.98 4.00
N SER A 117 6.31 -16.40 2.79
CA SER A 117 7.42 -15.80 2.05
C SER A 117 7.12 -14.33 1.75
N HIS A 118 8.12 -13.46 1.95
CA HIS A 118 8.08 -12.10 1.41
C HIS A 118 8.51 -12.05 -0.06
N LEU A 119 9.17 -13.12 -0.54
CA LEU A 119 9.53 -13.30 -1.94
C LEU A 119 8.31 -13.82 -2.69
N ARG A 120 8.01 -13.17 -3.80
CA ARG A 120 6.90 -13.49 -4.68
C ARG A 120 7.20 -14.75 -5.48
N GLY A 121 6.22 -15.65 -5.60
CA GLY A 121 6.33 -16.87 -6.40
C GLY A 121 6.42 -16.61 -7.91
N SER A 122 5.83 -15.50 -8.38
CA SER A 122 5.84 -15.10 -9.79
C SER A 122 6.60 -13.79 -10.01
N ALA A 123 7.39 -13.73 -11.08
CA ALA A 123 8.00 -12.48 -11.55
C ALA A 123 7.05 -11.64 -12.42
N TYR A 124 5.92 -12.21 -12.87
CA TYR A 124 4.93 -11.51 -13.70
C TYR A 124 4.11 -10.55 -12.86
N ARG A 125 4.06 -9.28 -13.27
CA ARG A 125 3.40 -8.22 -12.50
C ARG A 125 2.00 -7.98 -13.04
N LEU A 126 1.02 -8.73 -12.54
CA LEU A 126 -0.39 -8.44 -12.79
C LEU A 126 -0.91 -7.49 -11.72
N ILE A 127 -1.62 -6.45 -12.18
CA ILE A 127 -2.19 -5.41 -11.32
C ILE A 127 -3.71 -5.55 -11.31
N GLY A 128 -4.28 -5.75 -10.12
CA GLY A 128 -5.71 -5.64 -9.90
C GLY A 128 -6.09 -4.19 -9.61
N TRP A 129 -6.45 -3.41 -10.64
CA TRP A 129 -6.93 -2.04 -10.48
C TRP A 129 -8.40 -2.02 -10.03
N GLY A 130 -8.68 -1.39 -8.89
CA GLY A 130 -10.06 -1.30 -8.39
C GLY A 130 -10.68 -2.65 -8.01
N ALA A 131 -9.87 -3.69 -7.86
CA ALA A 131 -10.34 -5.04 -7.55
C ALA A 131 -11.15 -5.04 -6.24
N ARG A 132 -12.32 -5.69 -6.27
CA ARG A 132 -13.32 -5.78 -5.20
C ARG A 132 -13.25 -7.12 -4.47
N ALA A 133 -12.31 -8.00 -4.81
CA ALA A 133 -12.02 -9.20 -4.03
C ALA A 133 -11.78 -8.84 -2.56
N ARG A 134 -12.39 -9.59 -1.65
CA ARG A 134 -12.30 -9.38 -0.21
C ARG A 134 -11.99 -10.67 0.54
N ASN A 135 -11.20 -10.51 1.60
CA ASN A 135 -10.85 -11.59 2.53
C ASN A 135 -10.28 -12.80 1.78
N GLU A 136 -10.86 -13.99 1.97
CA GLU A 136 -10.42 -15.26 1.38
C GLU A 136 -10.48 -15.28 -0.15
N GLN A 137 -11.25 -14.38 -0.78
CA GLN A 137 -11.29 -14.23 -2.24
C GLN A 137 -9.93 -13.83 -2.82
N TRP A 138 -9.02 -13.27 -2.00
CA TRP A 138 -7.66 -12.97 -2.42
C TRP A 138 -6.81 -14.22 -2.66
N TRP A 139 -7.04 -15.30 -1.92
CA TRP A 139 -6.21 -16.51 -2.01
C TRP A 139 -6.18 -17.08 -3.44
N PRO A 140 -7.32 -17.26 -4.14
CA PRO A 140 -7.32 -17.62 -5.55
C PRO A 140 -7.06 -16.43 -6.49
N ALA A 141 -7.02 -15.18 -6.06
CA ALA A 141 -6.68 -14.06 -6.96
C ALA A 141 -5.16 -13.81 -7.03
N GLY A 142 -4.44 -14.16 -5.96
CA GLY A 142 -3.00 -13.97 -5.83
C GLY A 142 -2.17 -15.01 -6.58
N GLU A 143 -1.03 -15.36 -5.99
CA GLU A 143 0.03 -16.12 -6.68
C GLU A 143 -0.38 -17.53 -7.13
N ASP A 144 -1.30 -18.17 -6.41
CA ASP A 144 -1.72 -19.54 -6.69
C ASP A 144 -2.74 -19.67 -7.84
N ASN A 145 -3.24 -18.56 -8.42
CA ASN A 145 -4.19 -18.62 -9.53
C ASN A 145 -4.08 -17.47 -10.56
N ILE A 146 -4.86 -16.37 -10.51
CA ILE A 146 -4.80 -15.34 -11.58
C ILE A 146 -3.40 -14.70 -11.63
N GLY A 147 -2.67 -14.69 -10.52
CA GLY A 147 -1.29 -14.23 -10.44
C GLY A 147 -1.17 -12.72 -10.21
N TYR A 148 -2.17 -12.09 -9.57
CA TYR A 148 -2.02 -10.72 -9.13
C TYR A 148 -0.88 -10.61 -8.13
N ASN A 149 0.07 -9.76 -8.43
CA ASN A 149 1.18 -9.47 -7.52
C ASN A 149 1.02 -8.10 -6.85
N LEU A 150 0.15 -7.25 -7.39
CA LEU A 150 -0.16 -5.94 -6.84
C LEU A 150 -1.65 -5.65 -6.98
N VAL A 151 -2.29 -5.19 -5.90
CA VAL A 151 -3.63 -4.61 -5.93
C VAL A 151 -3.55 -3.10 -5.75
N MET A 152 -4.25 -2.36 -6.59
CA MET A 152 -4.42 -0.91 -6.48
C MET A 152 -5.85 -0.58 -6.04
N GLN A 153 -6.06 -0.39 -4.73
CA GLN A 153 -7.39 -0.12 -4.16
C GLN A 153 -7.30 0.62 -2.81
N ASN A 154 -8.39 1.23 -2.34
CA ASN A 154 -8.41 2.02 -1.10
C ASN A 154 -8.85 1.26 0.18
N PHE A 155 -9.20 -0.03 0.08
CA PHE A 155 -9.86 -0.81 1.13
C PHE A 155 -9.07 -2.07 1.55
N THR A 156 -7.75 -1.95 1.68
CA THR A 156 -6.84 -3.09 1.99
C THR A 156 -6.54 -3.25 3.47
N ARG A 157 -6.82 -2.24 4.30
CA ARG A 157 -6.40 -2.20 5.70
C ARG A 157 -6.88 -3.39 6.53
N ASP A 158 -8.13 -3.80 6.33
CA ASP A 158 -8.72 -4.92 7.09
C ASP A 158 -8.45 -6.28 6.42
N GLN A 159 -7.63 -6.29 5.36
CA GLN A 159 -7.36 -7.46 4.53
C GLN A 159 -5.89 -7.88 4.54
N ILE A 160 -5.05 -7.22 5.37
CA ILE A 160 -3.59 -7.42 5.41
C ILE A 160 -3.22 -8.90 5.46
N GLU A 161 -3.81 -9.65 6.38
CA GLU A 161 -3.50 -11.07 6.53
C GLU A 161 -3.89 -11.91 5.32
N HIS A 162 -4.98 -11.56 4.64
CA HIS A 162 -5.42 -12.25 3.42
C HIS A 162 -4.49 -11.92 2.24
N LEU A 163 -4.01 -10.68 2.14
CA LEU A 163 -3.03 -10.27 1.13
C LEU A 163 -1.68 -10.95 1.35
N ILE A 164 -1.25 -11.09 2.61
CA ILE A 164 -0.02 -11.85 2.94
C ILE A 164 -0.18 -13.32 2.52
N ARG A 165 -1.29 -13.97 2.90
CA ARG A 165 -1.59 -15.36 2.51
C ARG A 165 -1.60 -15.55 1.00
N ALA A 166 -2.15 -14.58 0.27
CA ALA A 166 -2.25 -14.61 -1.19
C ALA A 166 -0.94 -14.21 -1.92
N GLY A 167 0.08 -13.72 -1.20
CA GLY A 167 1.31 -13.21 -1.82
C GLY A 167 1.14 -11.89 -2.58
N VAL A 168 0.11 -11.10 -2.27
CA VAL A 168 -0.26 -9.90 -3.04
C VAL A 168 0.21 -8.63 -2.33
N ASP A 169 0.95 -7.77 -3.04
CA ASP A 169 1.25 -6.42 -2.57
C ASP A 169 0.05 -5.49 -2.75
N SER A 170 0.00 -4.42 -1.96
CA SER A 170 -1.05 -3.42 -2.04
C SER A 170 -0.51 -2.02 -2.23
N MET A 171 -1.27 -1.21 -2.96
CA MET A 171 -1.05 0.22 -3.10
C MET A 171 -2.40 0.92 -3.06
N SER A 172 -2.52 1.95 -2.22
CA SER A 172 -3.72 2.77 -2.23
C SER A 172 -3.86 3.52 -3.55
N CYS A 173 -5.05 3.54 -4.14
CA CYS A 173 -5.28 4.14 -5.45
C CYS A 173 -5.99 5.49 -5.38
N CYS A 174 -5.56 6.44 -6.21
CA CYS A 174 -6.28 7.68 -6.49
C CYS A 174 -6.51 8.51 -5.22
N VAL A 175 -5.56 8.48 -4.28
CA VAL A 175 -5.72 9.11 -2.96
C VAL A 175 -5.86 10.63 -3.04
N MET A 176 -5.32 11.23 -4.08
CA MET A 176 -5.38 12.65 -4.32
C MET A 176 -6.52 13.06 -5.24
N SER A 177 -7.32 12.13 -5.80
CA SER A 177 -8.43 12.30 -6.76
C SER A 177 -8.03 12.06 -8.23
N GLY A 178 -8.79 12.60 -9.18
CA GLY A 178 -8.59 12.50 -10.61
C GLY A 178 -9.60 13.36 -11.39
N GLY A 179 -9.42 13.45 -12.72
CA GLY A 179 -10.29 14.27 -13.59
C GLY A 179 -11.77 13.88 -13.46
N HIS A 180 -12.06 12.58 -13.52
CA HIS A 180 -13.42 12.05 -13.32
C HIS A 180 -13.88 12.06 -11.85
N GLN A 181 -12.96 12.25 -10.90
CA GLN A 181 -13.20 12.20 -9.47
C GLN A 181 -13.22 13.59 -8.81
N MET A 182 -13.45 14.64 -9.61
CA MET A 182 -13.79 16.02 -9.24
C MET A 182 -12.69 17.09 -9.40
N ASP A 183 -11.50 16.74 -9.91
CA ASP A 183 -10.37 17.69 -9.99
C ASP A 183 -10.52 18.75 -11.10
N LEU A 184 -11.47 18.57 -12.02
CA LEU A 184 -11.74 19.54 -13.09
C LEU A 184 -12.46 20.80 -12.60
N ARG A 185 -12.89 20.85 -11.33
CA ARG A 185 -13.66 21.96 -10.79
C ARG A 185 -12.78 23.15 -10.38
N MET A 186 -13.36 24.34 -10.38
CA MET A 186 -12.66 25.58 -10.04
C MET A 186 -12.18 25.61 -8.59
N GLU A 187 -12.95 25.04 -7.66
CA GLU A 187 -12.55 24.90 -6.25
C GLU A 187 -11.42 23.89 -6.01
N CYS A 188 -11.01 23.18 -7.07
CA CYS A 188 -9.93 22.20 -7.04
C CYS A 188 -8.77 22.62 -7.95
N ASP A 189 -8.55 23.92 -8.18
CA ASP A 189 -7.42 24.39 -9.00
C ASP A 189 -6.07 24.17 -8.33
N TRP A 190 -5.22 23.39 -9.00
CA TRP A 190 -3.88 23.05 -8.53
C TRP A 190 -2.94 24.25 -8.57
N SER A 191 -3.33 25.35 -9.23
CA SER A 191 -2.60 26.61 -9.09
C SER A 191 -2.75 27.24 -7.70
N ASP A 192 -3.76 26.86 -6.91
CA ASP A 192 -3.92 27.26 -5.51
C ASP A 192 -3.11 26.34 -4.58
N PRO A 193 -2.11 26.88 -3.85
CA PRO A 193 -1.33 26.10 -2.89
C PRO A 193 -2.18 25.43 -1.80
N ASN A 194 -3.36 25.96 -1.44
CA ASN A 194 -4.23 25.33 -0.45
C ASN A 194 -4.84 24.02 -0.99
N VAL A 195 -5.18 23.95 -2.28
CA VAL A 195 -5.72 22.74 -2.91
C VAL A 195 -4.67 21.64 -2.89
N ILE A 196 -3.42 21.96 -3.24
CA ILE A 196 -2.31 21.01 -3.20
C ILE A 196 -1.96 20.62 -1.75
N MET A 197 -1.53 21.59 -0.93
CA MET A 197 -0.93 21.29 0.38
C MET A 197 -1.94 20.81 1.41
N ARG A 198 -3.09 21.49 1.53
CA ARG A 198 -4.10 21.17 2.57
C ARG A 198 -5.08 20.09 2.11
N GLY A 199 -5.25 19.94 0.80
CA GLY A 199 -6.09 18.93 0.18
C GLY A 199 -5.29 17.68 -0.22
N GLY A 200 -4.67 17.73 -1.40
CA GLY A 200 -4.02 16.59 -2.05
C GLY A 200 -2.91 15.95 -1.21
N THR A 201 -1.87 16.71 -0.89
CA THR A 201 -0.70 16.21 -0.13
C THR A 201 -1.12 15.64 1.21
N ARG A 202 -2.01 16.33 1.93
CA ARG A 202 -2.57 15.84 3.20
C ARG A 202 -3.24 14.47 3.04
N ARG A 203 -4.01 14.23 1.97
CA ARG A 203 -4.63 12.92 1.71
C ARG A 203 -3.58 11.84 1.43
N ALA A 204 -2.57 12.14 0.62
CA ALA A 204 -1.47 11.21 0.33
C ALA A 204 -0.69 10.84 1.59
N VAL A 205 -0.32 11.83 2.40
CA VAL A 205 0.39 11.65 3.69
C VAL A 205 -0.47 10.85 4.67
N ASN A 206 -1.74 11.23 4.85
CA ASN A 206 -2.66 10.50 5.72
C ASN A 206 -2.77 9.02 5.29
N ARG A 207 -2.85 8.76 3.99
CA ARG A 207 -2.89 7.38 3.50
C ARG A 207 -1.58 6.65 3.76
N ALA A 208 -0.44 7.25 3.47
CA ALA A 208 0.86 6.66 3.80
C ALA A 208 0.96 6.32 5.29
N PHE A 209 0.48 7.20 6.16
CA PHE A 209 0.45 6.94 7.60
C PHE A 209 -0.45 5.75 7.95
N GLN A 210 -1.61 5.59 7.30
CA GLN A 210 -2.50 4.46 7.53
C GLN A 210 -1.87 3.13 7.07
N GLU A 211 -1.19 3.14 5.93
CA GLU A 211 -0.60 1.94 5.32
C GLU A 211 0.79 1.59 5.90
N ARG A 212 1.44 2.47 6.67
CA ARG A 212 2.80 2.23 7.20
C ARG A 212 2.95 0.96 8.05
N ILE A 213 1.84 0.50 8.63
CA ILE A 213 1.79 -0.72 9.45
C ILE A 213 1.48 -1.98 8.63
N ASN A 214 1.15 -1.81 7.35
CA ASN A 214 0.88 -2.90 6.43
C ASN A 214 2.20 -3.32 5.75
N PRO A 215 2.66 -4.56 5.93
CA PRO A 215 3.89 -5.05 5.30
C PRO A 215 3.73 -5.29 3.80
N THR A 216 2.50 -5.52 3.30
CA THR A 216 2.25 -5.67 1.86
C THR A 216 2.04 -4.34 1.17
N ALA A 217 1.89 -3.24 1.91
CA ALA A 217 1.77 -1.92 1.30
C ALA A 217 3.12 -1.52 0.71
N VAL A 218 3.16 -1.31 -0.61
CA VAL A 218 4.38 -0.91 -1.34
C VAL A 218 4.41 0.57 -1.69
N GLY A 219 3.30 1.29 -1.49
CA GLY A 219 3.27 2.72 -1.73
C GLY A 219 1.87 3.32 -1.84
N VAL A 220 1.83 4.48 -2.48
CA VAL A 220 0.65 5.32 -2.63
C VAL A 220 0.55 5.81 -4.08
N HIS A 221 -0.60 5.59 -4.70
CA HIS A 221 -0.93 6.11 -6.03
C HIS A 221 -1.81 7.36 -5.92
N PHE A 222 -1.29 8.47 -6.42
CA PHE A 222 -1.81 9.82 -6.23
C PHE A 222 -3.08 10.09 -7.02
N TYR A 223 -2.98 10.12 -8.35
CA TYR A 223 -4.08 10.52 -9.21
C TYR A 223 -4.38 9.50 -10.29
N ASP A 224 -5.67 9.30 -10.53
CA ASP A 224 -6.19 8.71 -11.76
C ASP A 224 -6.44 9.85 -12.75
N GLU A 225 -5.95 9.75 -13.99
CA GLU A 225 -6.26 10.77 -15.01
C GLU A 225 -6.18 12.24 -14.53
N PRO A 226 -5.04 12.70 -13.99
CA PRO A 226 -4.97 13.99 -13.32
C PRO A 226 -5.31 15.11 -14.30
N GLY A 227 -6.50 15.69 -14.14
CA GLY A 227 -6.97 16.80 -14.95
C GLY A 227 -6.69 18.12 -14.26
N LEU A 228 -6.07 19.06 -14.98
CA LEU A 228 -6.06 20.45 -14.54
C LEU A 228 -7.49 21.00 -14.58
N THR A 229 -7.79 21.99 -13.74
CA THR A 229 -9.09 22.66 -13.70
C THR A 229 -9.59 23.10 -15.05
N TRP A 230 -10.88 22.87 -15.29
CA TRP A 230 -11.61 23.37 -16.43
C TRP A 230 -12.50 24.53 -16.00
N TRP A 231 -12.72 25.45 -16.91
CA TRP A 231 -13.61 26.58 -16.70
C TRP A 231 -14.34 26.90 -18.01
N GLU A 232 -15.53 27.48 -17.91
CA GLU A 232 -16.26 27.96 -19.08
C GLU A 232 -15.63 29.28 -19.57
N ASP A 233 -15.00 29.23 -20.74
CA ASP A 233 -14.43 30.43 -21.35
C ASP A 233 -15.55 31.39 -21.78
N PRO A 234 -15.55 32.66 -21.32
CA PRO A 234 -16.64 33.60 -21.56
C PRO A 234 -16.73 34.04 -23.03
N GLU A 235 -15.64 33.90 -23.80
CA GLU A 235 -15.58 34.26 -25.22
C GLU A 235 -16.12 33.12 -26.09
N THR A 236 -15.63 31.89 -25.89
CA THR A 236 -15.98 30.74 -26.74
C THR A 236 -17.13 29.90 -26.20
N LYS A 237 -17.51 30.09 -24.92
CA LYS A 237 -18.50 29.29 -24.18
C LYS A 237 -18.13 27.81 -24.02
N GLN A 238 -16.88 27.46 -24.25
CA GLN A 238 -16.40 26.09 -24.10
C GLN A 238 -15.84 25.87 -22.69
N THR A 239 -16.19 24.74 -22.08
CA THR A 239 -15.56 24.29 -20.83
C THR A 239 -14.24 23.63 -21.17
N VAL A 240 -13.13 24.33 -20.91
CA VAL A 240 -11.79 23.91 -21.33
C VAL A 240 -10.77 24.06 -20.21
N PRO A 241 -9.65 23.31 -20.25
CA PRO A 241 -8.56 23.50 -19.32
C PRO A 241 -7.73 24.76 -19.59
N HIS A 242 -8.04 25.59 -20.58
CA HIS A 242 -7.18 26.70 -21.00
C HIS A 242 -7.76 28.03 -20.58
N MET A 243 -6.93 29.03 -20.31
CA MET A 243 -7.37 30.41 -19.97
C MET A 243 -8.04 30.58 -18.60
N VAL A 244 -7.88 29.62 -17.68
CA VAL A 244 -8.36 29.72 -16.29
C VAL A 244 -7.86 31.04 -15.66
N PRO A 245 -8.73 31.91 -15.15
CA PRO A 245 -8.36 33.28 -14.76
C PRO A 245 -7.18 33.36 -13.78
N ALA A 246 -7.18 32.52 -12.75
CA ALA A 246 -6.10 32.48 -11.75
C ALA A 246 -4.74 32.09 -12.36
N GLN A 247 -4.75 31.08 -13.24
CA GLN A 247 -3.54 30.61 -13.93
C GLN A 247 -3.01 31.67 -14.91
N VAL A 248 -3.88 32.36 -15.64
CA VAL A 248 -3.49 33.45 -16.55
C VAL A 248 -2.87 34.61 -15.77
N ALA A 249 -3.45 34.99 -14.63
CA ALA A 249 -2.91 36.03 -13.77
C ALA A 249 -1.52 35.65 -13.23
N ALA A 250 -1.34 34.39 -12.81
CA ALA A 250 -0.06 33.88 -12.32
C ALA A 250 1.02 33.86 -13.41
N TYR A 251 0.71 33.42 -14.64
CA TYR A 251 1.68 33.45 -15.75
C TYR A 251 2.06 34.88 -16.15
N ARG A 252 1.09 35.81 -16.19
CA ARG A 252 1.40 37.23 -16.41
C ARG A 252 2.33 37.78 -15.35
N GLY A 253 2.10 37.42 -14.08
CA GLY A 253 2.99 37.79 -12.97
C GLY A 253 4.40 37.22 -13.10
N ALA A 254 4.52 35.96 -13.56
CA ALA A 254 5.82 35.28 -13.68
C ALA A 254 6.65 35.72 -14.90
N PHE A 255 6.01 35.97 -16.05
CA PHE A 255 6.69 36.20 -17.32
C PHE A 255 6.51 37.60 -17.89
N GLY A 256 5.67 38.44 -17.28
CA GLY A 256 5.38 39.79 -17.78
C GLY A 256 4.63 39.82 -19.13
N ALA A 257 4.08 38.69 -19.56
CA ALA A 257 3.44 38.52 -20.87
C ALA A 257 2.08 37.82 -20.77
N GLN A 258 1.21 38.03 -21.77
CA GLN A 258 -0.01 37.22 -21.90
C GLN A 258 0.31 35.85 -22.50
N PRO A 259 -0.29 34.77 -21.98
CA PRO A 259 -0.31 33.50 -22.70
C PRO A 259 -1.14 33.69 -24.00
N LEU A 260 -0.72 33.01 -25.07
CA LEU A 260 -1.52 32.96 -26.30
C LEU A 260 -2.84 32.22 -26.03
N ARG A 261 -3.97 32.76 -26.48
CA ARG A 261 -5.26 32.08 -26.30
C ARG A 261 -5.33 30.83 -27.15
N TYR A 262 -5.94 29.78 -26.63
CA TYR A 262 -6.04 28.49 -27.30
C TYR A 262 -6.78 28.57 -28.65
N ASN A 263 -7.81 29.42 -28.75
CA ASN A 263 -8.59 29.66 -29.96
C ASN A 263 -7.89 30.56 -31.01
N GLN A 264 -6.69 31.05 -30.69
CA GLN A 264 -5.86 31.90 -31.57
C GLN A 264 -4.55 31.21 -31.99
N VAL A 265 -4.33 29.97 -31.54
CA VAL A 265 -3.16 29.18 -31.92
C VAL A 265 -3.31 28.76 -33.38
N ASP A 266 -2.36 29.17 -34.21
CA ASP A 266 -2.23 28.66 -35.58
C ASP A 266 -1.11 27.60 -35.56
N PRO A 267 -1.42 26.32 -35.76
CA PRO A 267 -0.40 25.26 -35.73
C PRO A 267 0.61 25.37 -36.87
N ALA A 268 0.31 26.11 -37.94
CA ALA A 268 1.25 26.37 -39.03
C ALA A 268 2.22 27.52 -38.72
N ASN A 269 1.95 28.32 -37.68
CA ASN A 269 2.81 29.43 -37.27
C ASN A 269 3.79 28.96 -36.15
N PRO A 270 5.11 28.88 -36.43
CA PRO A 270 6.07 28.38 -35.45
C PRO A 270 6.12 29.18 -34.15
N GLU A 271 5.88 30.49 -34.19
CA GLU A 271 5.87 31.34 -32.99
C GLU A 271 4.63 31.09 -32.13
N HIS A 272 3.47 30.83 -32.75
CA HIS A 272 2.26 30.47 -32.01
C HIS A 272 2.45 29.13 -31.28
N VAL A 273 2.98 28.13 -31.97
CA VAL A 273 3.30 26.82 -31.38
C VAL A 273 4.32 26.96 -30.25
N ARG A 274 5.37 27.77 -30.42
CA ARG A 274 6.39 28.00 -29.39
C ARG A 274 5.78 28.61 -28.13
N ARG A 275 5.02 29.70 -28.25
CA ARG A 275 4.36 30.38 -27.12
C ARG A 275 3.33 29.50 -26.43
N TRP A 276 2.56 28.75 -27.21
CA TRP A 276 1.57 27.82 -26.68
C TRP A 276 2.22 26.64 -25.91
N ALA A 277 3.32 26.09 -26.43
CA ALA A 277 4.08 25.06 -25.75
C ALA A 277 4.72 25.54 -24.44
N GLU A 278 5.19 26.79 -24.40
CA GLU A 278 5.70 27.42 -23.18
C GLU A 278 4.61 27.54 -22.10
N TRP A 279 3.44 28.07 -22.47
CA TRP A 279 2.27 28.15 -21.59
C TRP A 279 1.83 26.77 -21.09
N ALA A 280 1.69 25.78 -21.98
CA ALA A 280 1.31 24.43 -21.62
C ALA A 280 2.32 23.78 -20.67
N ARG A 281 3.63 23.91 -20.92
CA ARG A 281 4.68 23.37 -20.04
C ARG A 281 4.70 24.05 -18.68
N TRP A 282 4.52 25.36 -18.63
CA TRP A 282 4.42 26.07 -17.36
C TRP A 282 3.25 25.55 -16.53
N LYS A 283 2.09 25.33 -17.15
CA LYS A 283 0.93 24.72 -16.51
C LYS A 283 1.19 23.31 -15.98
N LEU A 284 1.92 22.48 -16.73
CA LEU A 284 2.33 21.15 -16.25
C LEU A 284 3.25 21.23 -15.02
N GLY A 285 3.92 22.36 -14.81
CA GLY A 285 4.67 22.65 -13.59
C GLY A 285 3.82 22.57 -12.32
N PHE A 286 2.50 22.84 -12.39
CA PHE A 286 1.61 22.66 -11.25
C PHE A 286 1.43 21.19 -10.87
N MET A 287 1.31 20.31 -11.86
CA MET A 287 1.20 18.86 -11.65
C MET A 287 2.51 18.31 -11.06
N ASP A 288 3.64 18.71 -11.64
CA ASP A 288 4.97 18.32 -11.13
C ASP A 288 5.19 18.80 -9.69
N ALA A 289 4.81 20.05 -9.37
CA ALA A 289 4.88 20.59 -8.02
C ALA A 289 4.00 19.80 -7.04
N ALA A 290 2.75 19.51 -7.42
CA ALA A 290 1.82 18.73 -6.60
C ALA A 290 2.36 17.31 -6.31
N TRP A 291 2.91 16.64 -7.32
CA TRP A 291 3.48 15.30 -7.16
C TRP A 291 4.74 15.30 -6.31
N LYS A 292 5.62 16.31 -6.47
CA LYS A 292 6.83 16.45 -5.65
C LYS A 292 6.48 16.68 -4.18
N ASP A 293 5.51 17.54 -3.90
CA ASP A 293 5.04 17.82 -2.55
C ASP A 293 4.40 16.58 -1.90
N ALA A 294 3.53 15.88 -2.62
CA ALA A 294 2.93 14.62 -2.18
C ALA A 294 3.99 13.54 -1.91
N LYS A 295 4.92 13.35 -2.85
CA LYS A 295 6.04 12.41 -2.71
C LYS A 295 6.89 12.74 -1.49
N PHE A 296 7.21 14.03 -1.28
CA PHE A 296 7.97 14.46 -0.10
C PHE A 296 7.29 14.00 1.18
N GLY A 297 5.98 14.22 1.30
CA GLY A 297 5.21 13.79 2.47
C GLY A 297 5.13 12.26 2.64
N VAL A 298 4.97 11.50 1.54
CA VAL A 298 4.97 10.03 1.58
C VAL A 298 6.32 9.48 2.02
N VAL A 299 7.42 9.94 1.42
CA VAL A 299 8.79 9.52 1.75
C VAL A 299 9.13 9.85 3.20
N TRP A 300 8.64 10.97 3.73
CA TRP A 300 8.81 11.32 5.15
C TRP A 300 8.10 10.35 6.09
N THR A 301 6.98 9.76 5.65
CA THR A 301 6.20 8.81 6.43
C THR A 301 6.82 7.41 6.37
N ARG A 302 7.24 6.98 5.17
CA ARG A 302 7.92 5.70 4.94
C ARG A 302 8.85 5.86 3.72
N PRO A 303 10.18 5.88 3.90
CA PRO A 303 11.10 6.23 2.81
C PRO A 303 11.19 5.17 1.69
N ASP A 304 10.73 3.95 1.97
CA ASP A 304 10.63 2.83 1.03
C ASP A 304 9.32 2.84 0.23
N PHE A 305 8.35 3.69 0.54
CA PHE A 305 7.09 3.76 -0.21
C PHE A 305 7.28 4.35 -1.61
N LEU A 306 6.73 3.63 -2.58
CA LEU A 306 6.58 4.12 -3.94
C LEU A 306 5.52 5.22 -3.97
N SER A 307 5.82 6.29 -4.69
CA SER A 307 4.89 7.37 -5.00
C SER A 307 4.61 7.31 -6.49
N LEU A 308 3.39 6.92 -6.87
CA LEU A 308 2.99 6.72 -8.26
C LEU A 308 1.85 7.64 -8.64
N THR A 309 1.74 7.95 -9.92
CA THR A 309 0.59 8.66 -10.48
C THR A 309 0.37 8.16 -11.91
N GLN A 310 -0.87 8.08 -12.32
CA GLN A 310 -1.25 8.07 -13.73
C GLN A 310 -1.12 9.51 -14.24
N SER A 311 -0.69 9.72 -15.48
CA SER A 311 -0.65 11.03 -16.11
C SER A 311 -1.20 10.94 -17.52
N GLN A 312 -2.11 11.84 -17.86
CA GLN A 312 -2.81 11.89 -19.14
C GLN A 312 -2.48 13.12 -20.00
N TYR A 313 -1.67 14.08 -19.56
CA TYR A 313 -1.58 15.36 -20.28
C TYR A 313 -0.14 15.81 -20.48
N GLY A 314 0.53 15.23 -21.47
CA GLY A 314 1.67 15.84 -22.17
C GLY A 314 1.24 16.22 -23.59
N TRP A 315 2.00 17.09 -24.26
CA TRP A 315 1.80 17.49 -25.67
C TRP A 315 1.62 16.30 -26.66
N THR A 316 2.00 15.08 -26.23
CA THR A 316 1.92 13.83 -27.00
C THR A 316 1.13 12.72 -26.28
N ALA A 317 0.32 13.05 -25.27
CA ALA A 317 -0.49 12.05 -24.57
C ALA A 317 -1.74 11.75 -25.40
N PHE A 318 -1.68 10.68 -26.19
CA PHE A 318 -2.74 10.27 -27.11
C PHE A 318 -3.73 9.26 -26.50
N THR A 319 -3.52 8.79 -25.26
CA THR A 319 -4.43 7.89 -24.56
C THR A 319 -4.43 8.07 -23.06
N ASP A 320 -5.50 7.54 -22.48
CA ASP A 320 -5.59 7.16 -21.08
C ASP A 320 -4.41 6.29 -20.63
N GLY A 321 -3.97 6.48 -19.38
CA GLY A 321 -3.24 5.44 -18.67
C GLY A 321 -1.72 5.46 -18.58
N TYR A 322 -0.98 6.54 -18.82
CA TYR A 322 0.48 6.45 -18.67
C TYR A 322 0.96 6.64 -17.22
N TYR A 323 1.60 5.62 -16.62
CA TYR A 323 2.29 5.75 -15.33
C TYR A 323 3.69 6.35 -15.52
N PHE A 324 3.82 7.65 -15.28
CA PHE A 324 5.13 8.31 -15.20
C PHE A 324 5.58 8.35 -13.75
N ASN A 325 6.70 7.72 -13.43
CA ASN A 325 7.43 8.01 -12.20
C ASN A 325 8.65 8.86 -12.58
N VAL A 326 8.73 10.08 -12.03
CA VAL A 326 9.58 11.23 -12.42
C VAL A 326 11.10 10.97 -12.25
N VAL A 327 11.53 9.73 -12.03
CA VAL A 327 12.96 9.37 -12.00
C VAL A 327 13.30 7.97 -12.53
N ARG A 328 12.30 7.11 -12.81
CA ARG A 328 12.48 5.78 -13.43
C ARG A 328 11.12 5.19 -13.78
N SER A 329 10.91 4.76 -15.01
CA SER A 329 9.76 3.92 -15.38
C SER A 329 9.74 2.67 -14.51
N LEU A 330 8.60 2.36 -13.89
CA LEU A 330 8.41 1.02 -13.33
C LEU A 330 8.43 0.02 -14.50
N PRO A 331 8.92 -1.22 -14.30
CA PRO A 331 8.74 -2.30 -15.26
C PRO A 331 7.29 -2.83 -15.22
N VAL A 332 6.33 -1.92 -15.19
CA VAL A 332 4.90 -2.16 -15.25
C VAL A 332 4.45 -1.53 -16.56
N ILE A 333 4.31 -2.38 -17.57
CA ILE A 333 3.68 -2.03 -18.85
C ILE A 333 2.19 -2.33 -18.67
N SER A 334 1.53 -1.56 -17.84
CA SER A 334 0.07 -1.55 -17.80
C SER A 334 -0.29 -0.09 -17.80
N GLY A 335 -0.62 0.43 -18.98
CA GLY A 335 -1.38 1.66 -19.04
C GLY A 335 -2.86 1.33 -19.03
N HIS A 336 -3.66 2.16 -18.37
CA HIS A 336 -5.12 2.12 -18.46
C HIS A 336 -5.52 2.02 -19.95
N GLY A 337 -5.93 0.83 -20.39
CA GLY A 337 -6.55 0.67 -21.71
C GLY A 337 -7.88 1.41 -21.69
N GLY A 338 -8.19 2.15 -22.74
CA GLY A 338 -9.43 2.93 -22.83
C GLY A 338 -10.67 2.08 -22.52
N TYR A 339 -11.61 2.69 -21.80
CA TYR A 339 -12.88 2.09 -21.46
C TYR A 339 -13.67 1.66 -22.71
N HIS A 340 -14.39 0.55 -22.59
CA HIS A 340 -15.59 0.32 -23.38
C HIS A 340 -16.80 0.37 -22.43
N ASP A 341 -17.37 1.57 -22.23
CA ASP A 341 -18.46 1.84 -21.27
C ASP A 341 -19.82 1.20 -21.63
N PHE A 342 -19.85 0.27 -22.58
CA PHE A 342 -21.06 -0.44 -22.99
C PHE A 342 -20.87 -1.97 -23.02
N TRP A 343 -21.65 -2.65 -22.18
CA TRP A 343 -22.28 -4.00 -22.29
C TRP A 343 -21.49 -5.22 -22.80
N LEU A 344 -20.25 -5.08 -23.24
CA LEU A 344 -19.32 -6.17 -23.57
C LEU A 344 -17.93 -5.79 -23.04
N ASN A 345 -17.74 -6.08 -21.75
CA ASN A 345 -16.51 -5.91 -20.99
C ASN A 345 -15.39 -6.80 -21.54
N LEU A 346 -14.17 -6.25 -21.66
CA LEU A 346 -12.87 -6.91 -21.92
C LEU A 346 -12.43 -6.89 -23.40
N PHE A 347 -11.54 -5.95 -23.75
CA PHE A 347 -10.39 -6.09 -24.70
C PHE A 347 -9.90 -4.69 -25.11
N ASN A 348 -8.79 -4.19 -24.57
CA ASN A 348 -7.88 -3.32 -25.35
C ASN A 348 -6.51 -3.07 -24.68
N PRO A 349 -5.50 -3.89 -25.00
CA PRO A 349 -4.12 -3.41 -24.95
C PRO A 349 -3.35 -3.59 -26.27
N SER A 350 -3.89 -4.33 -27.25
CA SER A 350 -3.20 -4.65 -28.50
C SER A 350 -3.09 -3.47 -29.46
N PHE A 351 -4.14 -2.66 -29.62
CA PHE A 351 -4.15 -1.59 -30.63
C PHE A 351 -3.12 -0.48 -30.33
N PHE A 352 -2.89 -0.18 -29.06
CA PHE A 352 -1.97 0.89 -28.68
C PHE A 352 -0.49 0.48 -28.75
N LEU A 353 -0.18 -0.77 -28.40
CA LEU A 353 1.17 -1.34 -28.51
C LEU A 353 1.56 -1.65 -29.97
N GLU A 354 0.62 -2.07 -30.82
CA GLU A 354 0.86 -2.22 -32.27
C GLU A 354 1.12 -0.89 -32.95
N MET A 355 0.35 0.16 -32.63
CA MET A 355 0.50 1.47 -33.26
C MET A 355 1.73 2.25 -32.78
N ALA A 356 2.14 2.10 -31.50
CA ALA A 356 3.30 2.79 -30.95
C ALA A 356 4.66 2.22 -31.43
N LEU A 357 4.68 1.00 -32.00
CA LEU A 357 5.90 0.26 -32.34
C LEU A 357 5.87 -0.34 -33.76
N ALA A 358 5.04 0.21 -34.66
CA ALA A 358 4.75 -0.31 -36.01
C ALA A 358 5.96 -0.52 -36.96
N ARG A 359 7.21 -0.35 -36.52
CA ARG A 359 8.43 -0.54 -37.31
C ARG A 359 9.54 -1.35 -36.60
N ASP A 360 9.30 -1.90 -35.42
CA ASP A 360 10.31 -2.66 -34.66
C ASP A 360 10.13 -4.18 -34.88
N MET A 361 10.89 -4.74 -35.84
CA MET A 361 10.82 -6.15 -36.26
C MET A 361 11.53 -7.13 -35.30
N SER A 362 12.08 -6.65 -34.18
CA SER A 362 12.94 -7.46 -33.29
C SER A 362 12.30 -7.83 -31.95
N LYS A 363 11.02 -7.52 -31.75
CA LYS A 363 10.36 -7.66 -30.44
C LYS A 363 9.60 -8.98 -30.27
N PRO A 364 9.76 -9.68 -29.12
CA PRO A 364 8.74 -10.60 -28.65
C PRO A 364 7.56 -9.78 -28.09
N CYS A 365 6.38 -9.91 -28.69
CA CYS A 365 5.14 -9.34 -28.18
C CYS A 365 4.76 -9.99 -26.85
N TRP A 366 4.46 -9.18 -25.83
CA TRP A 366 3.83 -9.67 -24.59
C TRP A 366 2.47 -8.99 -24.43
N TYR A 367 1.44 -9.83 -24.51
CA TYR A 367 0.02 -9.48 -24.43
C TYR A 367 -0.47 -9.73 -23.00
N LEU A 368 -1.15 -8.75 -22.39
CA LEU A 368 -1.83 -8.93 -21.12
C LEU A 368 -3.19 -8.22 -21.16
N PRO A 369 -4.33 -8.96 -21.13
CA PRO A 369 -5.64 -8.35 -21.08
C PRO A 369 -5.89 -7.66 -19.72
N CYS A 370 -6.89 -6.77 -19.67
CA CYS A 370 -7.50 -6.30 -18.42
C CYS A 370 -8.55 -7.35 -18.00
N TRP A 371 -8.68 -7.66 -16.71
CA TRP A 371 -9.49 -8.78 -16.21
C TRP A 371 -10.49 -8.30 -15.17
N TYR A 372 -11.73 -8.77 -15.28
CA TYR A 372 -12.76 -8.56 -14.27
C TYR A 372 -12.90 -9.83 -13.42
N GLU A 373 -13.24 -9.64 -12.14
CA GLU A 373 -12.96 -10.51 -10.99
C GLU A 373 -13.59 -11.92 -10.95
N ASN A 374 -14.37 -12.29 -11.95
CA ASN A 374 -15.21 -13.49 -11.95
C ASN A 374 -14.84 -14.52 -13.03
N THR A 375 -13.73 -14.34 -13.75
CA THR A 375 -13.20 -15.35 -14.68
C THR A 375 -12.45 -16.44 -13.91
N THR A 376 -12.86 -17.70 -14.08
CA THR A 376 -12.18 -18.86 -13.49
C THR A 376 -10.94 -19.27 -14.29
N SER A 377 -9.99 -19.96 -13.65
CA SER A 377 -8.78 -20.47 -14.32
C SER A 377 -9.08 -21.39 -15.51
N ASP A 378 -10.21 -22.10 -15.49
CA ASP A 378 -10.63 -22.95 -16.60
C ASP A 378 -11.19 -22.15 -17.78
N GLN A 379 -11.92 -21.05 -17.51
CA GLN A 379 -12.37 -20.11 -18.54
C GLN A 379 -11.18 -19.41 -19.21
N LEU A 380 -10.12 -19.12 -18.45
CA LEU A 380 -8.87 -18.63 -18.99
C LEU A 380 -8.19 -19.64 -19.92
N ARG A 381 -8.00 -20.88 -19.47
CA ARG A 381 -7.31 -21.91 -20.26
C ARG A 381 -8.03 -22.26 -21.57
N LEU A 382 -9.35 -22.08 -21.61
CA LEU A 382 -10.16 -22.29 -22.81
C LEU A 382 -9.96 -21.22 -23.89
N GLU A 383 -9.51 -20.01 -23.55
CA GLU A 383 -9.18 -18.97 -24.56
C GLU A 383 -7.74 -19.06 -25.10
N HIS A 384 -6.86 -19.81 -24.43
CA HIS A 384 -5.47 -20.01 -24.85
C HIS A 384 -5.23 -21.33 -25.61
N ASN A 385 -6.26 -22.14 -25.81
CA ASN A 385 -6.29 -23.26 -26.76
C ASN A 385 -7.08 -22.84 -28.00
#